data_AF-A0A8I2G093-F1
#
_entry.id   AF-A0A8I2G093-F1
#
_cell.length_a   1.000
_cell.length_b   1.000
_cell.length_c   1.000
_cell.angle_alpha   90.00
_cell.angle_beta   90.00
_cell.angle_gamma   90.00
#
_symmetry.space_group_name_H-M   'P 1'
#
loop_
_entity.id
_entity.type
_entity.pdbx_description
1 polymer ?
#
loop_
_entity_poly.entity_id
_entity_poly.type
_entity_poly.pdbx_seq_one_letter_code
_entity_poly.pdbx_strand_id
1 'polypeptide(L)'
;MSDDSQSRKYEDNYAILERITESLNKDEIGIDDLVEKTREALGAARTCMEILNKQKGEFKKLETEFSQLLRSSSESDSQEPPQEDNDTGSNATNIGEDDPF
;
A
#
# COMPACT_ATOMS: atom_id res chain seq x y z
N MET A 1 -16.93 -12.58 3.97
CA MET A 1 -16.07 -13.34 4.91
C MET A 1 -15.28 -12.32 5.72
N SER A 2 -15.38 -12.37 7.04
CA SER A 2 -14.70 -11.42 7.93
C SER A 2 -13.20 -11.67 7.99
N ASP A 3 -12.37 -10.65 8.25
CA ASP A 3 -10.91 -10.77 8.31
C ASP A 3 -10.42 -11.77 9.36
N ASP A 4 -11.16 -11.93 10.46
CA ASP A 4 -10.93 -12.96 11.47
C ASP A 4 -11.04 -14.39 10.92
N SER A 5 -11.93 -14.59 9.95
CA SER A 5 -12.12 -15.90 9.31
C SER A 5 -10.95 -16.23 8.37
N GLN A 6 -10.41 -15.22 7.67
CA GLN A 6 -9.23 -15.41 6.83
C GLN A 6 -7.99 -15.64 7.68
N SER A 7 -7.84 -14.92 8.79
CA SER A 7 -6.71 -15.09 9.72
C SER A 7 -6.69 -16.49 10.33
N ARG A 8 -7.84 -16.98 10.83
CA ARG A 8 -7.94 -18.37 11.32
C ARG A 8 -7.60 -19.39 10.24
N LYS A 9 -8.12 -19.19 9.01
CA LYS A 9 -7.83 -20.08 7.88
C LYS A 9 -6.33 -20.08 7.55
N TYR A 10 -5.66 -18.93 7.62
CA TYR A 10 -4.21 -18.85 7.44
C TYR A 10 -3.48 -19.65 8.51
N GLU A 11 -3.78 -19.43 9.79
CA GLU A 11 -3.15 -20.13 10.91
C GLU A 11 -3.35 -21.64 10.84
N ASP A 12 -4.57 -22.10 10.55
CA ASP A 12 -4.88 -23.52 10.41
C ASP A 12 -4.05 -24.18 9.28
N ASN A 13 -3.89 -23.48 8.15
CA ASN A 13 -3.10 -23.99 7.03
C ASN A 13 -1.59 -23.91 7.31
N TYR A 14 -1.14 -22.87 8.00
CA TYR A 14 0.24 -22.75 8.41
C TYR A 14 0.64 -23.86 9.40
N ALA A 15 -0.23 -24.19 10.36
CA ALA A 15 -0.02 -25.30 11.29
C ALA A 15 0.10 -26.67 10.56
N ILE A 16 -0.64 -26.87 9.47
CA ILE A 16 -0.47 -28.06 8.62
C ILE A 16 0.93 -28.12 8.00
N LEU A 17 1.43 -26.99 7.47
CA LEU A 17 2.78 -26.91 6.90
C LEU A 17 3.85 -27.19 7.94
N GLU A 18 3.72 -26.61 9.13
CA GLU A 18 4.66 -26.79 10.23
C GLU A 18 4.71 -28.26 10.67
N ARG A 19 3.54 -28.88 10.90
CA ARG A 19 3.43 -30.29 11.26
C ARG A 19 4.07 -31.22 10.21
N ILE A 20 3.78 -31.00 8.93
CA ILE A 20 4.35 -31.83 7.86
C ILE A 20 5.87 -31.65 7.80
N THR A 21 6.36 -30.41 7.94
CA THR A 21 7.80 -30.12 7.97
C THR A 21 8.48 -30.80 9.16
N GLU A 22 7.84 -30.77 10.34
CA GLU A 22 8.35 -31.45 11.54
C GLU A 22 8.42 -32.97 11.35
N SER A 23 7.37 -33.59 10.82
CA SER A 23 7.37 -35.03 10.54
C SER A 23 8.38 -35.43 9.45
N LEU A 24 8.62 -34.57 8.44
CA LEU A 24 9.68 -34.80 7.45
C LEU A 24 11.06 -34.75 8.12
N ASN A 25 11.31 -33.76 8.98
CA ASN A 25 12.61 -33.60 9.67
C ASN A 25 12.90 -34.73 10.66
N LYS A 26 11.87 -35.42 11.15
CA LYS A 26 11.98 -36.58 12.05
C LYS A 26 12.00 -37.92 11.31
N ASP A 27 11.99 -37.91 9.97
CA ASP A 27 11.86 -39.11 9.13
C ASP A 27 10.61 -39.96 9.47
N GLU A 28 9.53 -39.33 9.97
CA GLU A 28 8.28 -40.00 10.34
C GLU A 28 7.37 -40.26 9.11
N ILE A 29 7.68 -39.64 7.97
CA ILE A 29 6.94 -39.81 6.72
C ILE A 29 7.63 -40.86 5.87
N GLY A 30 6.99 -42.01 5.71
CA GLY A 30 7.41 -43.05 4.78
C GLY A 30 7.26 -42.61 3.31
N ILE A 31 7.95 -43.31 2.42
CA ILE A 31 7.90 -43.05 0.96
C ILE A 31 6.46 -43.16 0.43
N ASP A 32 5.68 -44.11 0.95
CA ASP A 32 4.29 -44.35 0.54
C ASP A 32 3.39 -43.15 0.87
N ASP A 33 3.65 -42.48 2.01
CA ASP A 33 2.86 -41.32 2.47
C ASP A 33 3.40 -39.99 1.93
N LEU A 34 4.64 -39.96 1.42
CA LEU A 34 5.33 -38.74 1.00
C LEU A 34 4.55 -37.97 -0.07
N VAL A 35 3.97 -38.67 -1.04
CA VAL A 35 3.19 -38.05 -2.12
C VAL A 35 1.93 -37.39 -1.57
N GLU A 36 1.24 -38.06 -0.64
CA GLU A 36 0.03 -37.53 -0.01
C GLU A 36 0.35 -36.31 0.85
N LYS A 37 1.38 -36.39 1.70
CA LYS A 37 1.81 -35.26 2.54
C LYS A 37 2.31 -34.08 1.73
N THR A 38 2.98 -34.32 0.61
CA THR A 38 3.38 -33.24 -0.30
C THR A 38 2.17 -32.55 -0.94
N ARG A 39 1.12 -33.30 -1.31
CA ARG A 39 -0.13 -32.73 -1.83
C ARG A 39 -0.87 -31.92 -0.77
N GLU A 40 -0.95 -32.44 0.46
CA GLU A 40 -1.53 -31.74 1.61
C GLU A 40 -0.81 -30.41 1.86
N ALA A 41 0.52 -30.44 1.93
CA ALA A 41 1.35 -29.25 2.09
C ALA A 41 1.16 -28.25 0.93
N LEU A 42 1.11 -28.73 -0.31
CA LEU A 42 0.88 -27.84 -1.46
C LEU A 42 -0.48 -27.13 -1.39
N GLY A 43 -1.52 -27.83 -0.95
CA GLY A 43 -2.85 -27.25 -0.74
C GLY A 43 -2.86 -26.17 0.34
N ALA A 44 -2.22 -26.45 1.48
CA ALA A 44 -2.07 -25.51 2.57
C ALA A 44 -1.28 -24.26 2.16
N ALA A 45 -0.14 -24.44 1.50
CA ALA A 45 0.70 -23.35 1.01
C ALA A 45 -0.03 -22.43 0.03
N ARG A 46 -0.83 -22.99 -0.89
CA ARG A 46 -1.67 -22.20 -1.81
C ARG A 46 -2.66 -21.33 -1.06
N THR A 47 -3.30 -21.88 -0.04
CA THR A 47 -4.26 -21.13 0.80
C THR A 47 -3.57 -19.99 1.54
N CYS A 48 -2.41 -20.25 2.17
CA CYS A 48 -1.63 -19.21 2.82
C CYS A 48 -1.25 -18.10 1.83
N MET A 49 -0.80 -18.47 0.63
CA MET A 49 -0.38 -17.50 -0.40
C MET A 49 -1.55 -16.66 -0.93
N GLU A 50 -2.73 -17.25 -1.09
CA GLU A 50 -3.95 -16.53 -1.49
C GLU A 50 -4.31 -15.44 -0.46
N ILE A 51 -4.29 -15.80 0.83
CA ILE A 51 -4.61 -14.87 1.92
C ILE A 51 -3.59 -13.73 1.99
N LEU A 52 -2.30 -14.04 1.92
CA LEU A 52 -1.23 -13.04 1.94
C LEU A 52 -1.32 -12.09 0.73
N ASN A 53 -1.66 -12.60 -0.46
CA ASN A 53 -1.84 -11.77 -1.64
C ASN A 53 -3.03 -10.81 -1.50
N LYS A 54 -4.13 -11.26 -0.88
CA LYS A 54 -5.28 -10.41 -0.60
C LYS A 54 -4.91 -9.30 0.39
N GLN A 55 -4.27 -9.65 1.51
CA GLN A 55 -3.81 -8.69 2.51
C GLN A 55 -2.83 -7.67 1.92
N LYS A 56 -1.90 -8.11 1.06
CA LYS A 56 -0.99 -7.21 0.33
C LYS A 56 -1.74 -6.22 -0.57
N GLY A 57 -2.81 -6.67 -1.22
CA GLY A 57 -3.66 -5.80 -2.03
C GLY A 57 -4.41 -4.76 -1.20
N GLU A 58 -4.94 -5.17 -0.04
CA GLU A 58 -5.61 -4.28 0.90
C GLU A 58 -4.64 -3.24 1.50
N PHE A 59 -3.43 -3.67 1.86
CA PHE A 59 -2.39 -2.76 2.34
C PHE A 59 -2.02 -1.69 1.31
N LYS A 60 -1.90 -2.05 0.03
CA LYS A 60 -1.64 -1.06 -1.05
C LYS A 60 -2.77 -0.05 -1.22
N LYS A 61 -4.03 -0.48 -1.03
CA LYS A 61 -5.17 0.45 -1.06
C LYS A 61 -5.07 1.43 0.11
N LEU A 62 -4.80 0.92 1.31
CA LEU A 62 -4.62 1.74 2.50
C LEU A 62 -3.44 2.73 2.35
N GLU A 63 -2.32 2.30 1.78
CA GLU A 63 -1.18 3.17 1.47
C GLU A 63 -1.56 4.30 0.50
N THR A 64 -2.40 4.00 -0.50
CA THR A 64 -2.91 4.99 -1.46
C THR A 64 -3.84 5.98 -0.77
N GLU A 65 -4.77 5.50 0.05
CA GLU A 65 -5.70 6.34 0.82
C GLU A 65 -4.95 7.26 1.79
N PHE A 66 -3.96 6.73 2.49
CA PHE A 66 -3.12 7.50 3.40
C PHE A 66 -2.33 8.59 2.66
N SER A 67 -1.77 8.27 1.50
CA SER A 67 -1.05 9.24 0.66
C SER A 67 -1.97 10.36 0.15
N GLN A 68 -3.23 10.04 -0.19
CA GLN A 68 -4.22 11.03 -0.58
C GLN A 68 -4.61 11.96 0.58
N LEU A 69 -4.81 11.40 1.78
CA LEU A 69 -5.11 12.18 2.98
C LEU A 69 -3.98 13.16 3.33
N LEU A 70 -2.72 12.74 3.23
CA LEU A 70 -1.58 13.64 3.44
C LEU A 70 -1.60 14.81 2.46
N ARG A 71 -1.89 14.54 1.18
CA ARG A 71 -1.93 15.56 0.13
C ARG A 71 -3.09 16.54 0.28
N SER A 72 -4.30 16.04 0.59
CA SER A 72 -5.48 16.90 0.79
C SER A 72 -5.36 17.76 2.07
N SER A 73 -4.69 17.23 3.10
CA SER A 73 -4.42 18.00 4.32
C SER A 73 -3.42 19.13 4.10
N SER A 74 -2.49 19.00 3.14
CA SER A 74 -1.56 20.08 2.75
C SER A 74 -2.15 21.12 1.79
N GLU A 75 -3.18 20.77 1.01
CA GLU A 75 -3.84 21.71 0.09
C GLU A 75 -4.86 22.64 0.79
N SER A 76 -5.24 22.33 2.03
CA SER A 76 -6.20 23.13 2.82
C SER A 76 -5.56 24.32 3.56
N ASP A 77 -4.23 24.41 3.62
CA ASP A 77 -3.48 25.48 4.30
C ASP A 77 -3.01 26.61 3.35
N SER A 78 -3.34 26.53 2.06
CA SER A 78 -2.97 27.52 1.03
C SER A 78 -4.19 28.31 0.55
N GLN A 79 -4.95 28.91 1.48
CA GLN A 79 -5.83 30.04 1.16
C GLN A 79 -5.07 31.34 1.45
N GLU A 80 -4.23 31.76 0.51
CA GLU A 80 -3.77 33.14 0.44
C GLU A 80 -5.01 34.03 0.18
N PRO A 81 -5.27 35.07 0.98
CA PRO A 81 -6.41 35.96 0.75
C PRO A 81 -6.24 36.69 -0.60
N PRO A 82 -7.34 37.00 -1.29
CA PRO A 82 -7.29 37.69 -2.58
C PRO A 82 -6.62 39.06 -2.39
N GLN A 83 -5.54 39.30 -3.12
CA GLN A 83 -4.96 40.63 -3.22
C GLN A 83 -5.98 41.52 -3.95
N GLU A 84 -6.61 42.42 -3.19
CA GLU A 84 -7.45 43.49 -3.72
C GLU A 84 -6.61 44.41 -4.62
N ASP A 85 -7.12 44.60 -5.83
CA ASP A 85 -6.71 45.62 -6.79
C ASP A 85 -6.70 47.00 -6.11
N ASN A 86 -5.51 47.57 -5.88
CA ASN A 86 -5.37 49.01 -5.69
C ASN A 86 -4.88 49.64 -7.00
N ASP A 87 -5.87 49.93 -7.83
CA ASP A 87 -5.80 51.01 -8.80
C ASP A 87 -5.52 52.32 -8.06
N THR A 88 -4.35 52.92 -8.31
CA THR A 88 -4.14 54.34 -8.02
C THR A 88 -3.27 54.93 -9.12
N GLY A 89 -3.92 55.29 -10.22
CA GLY A 89 -3.34 56.21 -11.19
C GLY A 89 -3.05 57.58 -10.56
N SER A 90 -1.87 58.13 -10.87
CA SER A 90 -1.59 59.55 -11.20
C SER A 90 -0.06 59.73 -11.24
N ASN A 91 0.56 59.80 -12.41
CA ASN A 91 0.75 61.00 -13.25
C ASN A 91 1.97 61.85 -12.83
N ALA A 92 3.04 61.85 -13.63
CA ALA A 92 3.87 63.04 -13.89
C ALA A 92 4.87 62.79 -15.04
N THR A 93 4.61 63.48 -16.13
CA THR A 93 5.45 63.84 -17.27
C THR A 93 6.81 64.47 -16.86
N ASN A 94 7.92 64.13 -17.53
CA ASN A 94 8.78 65.06 -18.29
C ASN A 94 10.22 64.57 -18.64
N ILE A 95 10.55 64.78 -19.92
CA ILE A 95 11.81 65.34 -20.50
C ILE A 95 13.09 64.49 -20.38
N GLY A 96 13.56 63.88 -21.47
CA GLY A 96 14.66 64.38 -22.31
C GLY A 96 15.84 63.39 -22.16
N GLU A 97 16.64 62.99 -23.14
CA GLU A 97 17.08 63.60 -24.39
C GLU A 97 17.40 62.47 -25.40
N ASP A 98 17.12 62.74 -26.68
CA ASP A 98 17.77 62.12 -27.82
C ASP A 98 19.27 62.49 -27.83
N ASP A 99 20.19 61.53 -28.05
CA ASP A 99 21.04 61.57 -29.25
C ASP A 99 21.80 60.23 -29.48
N PRO A 100 21.92 59.77 -30.74
CA PRO A 100 22.51 58.48 -31.11
C PRO A 100 23.96 58.61 -31.63
N PHE A 101 24.69 57.50 -31.57
CA PHE A 101 25.77 57.18 -32.51
C PHE A 101 25.31 56.05 -33.45
#